data_AF-A0A8J7BMP4-F1
#
_entry.id   AF-A0A8J7BMP4-F1
#
_cell.length_a   1.000
_cell.length_b   1.000
_cell.length_c   1.000
_cell.angle_alpha   90.00
_cell.angle_beta   90.00
_cell.angle_gamma   90.00
#
_symmetry.space_group_name_H-M   'P 1'
#
loop_
_entity.id
_entity.type
_entity.pdbx_description
1 polymer ?
#
loop_
_entity_poly.entity_id
_entity_poly.type
_entity_poly.pdbx_seq_one_letter_code
_entity_poly.pdbx_strand_id
1 'polypeptide(L)'
;MGQSAARITDPVSHPLPSVLTGGPGSQNVVIGGIPAWRGIPIAAVGAIQSAKQSSDLAIKNAEAATLAAVGTPGAPGAKAAEETTKATAATTMGNLITTSAMGADIHTCSTPLPIPPHGPGVVIDGSQTVLINGLPACFVGNTIVEALGPPNKIVMGCPTVLIGP
;
A
#
# COMPACT_ATOMS: atom_id res chain seq x y z
N MET A 1 22.18 3.05 9.91
CA MET A 1 22.90 2.32 8.84
C MET A 1 21.98 2.20 7.64
N GLY A 2 22.52 2.17 6.41
CA GLY A 2 21.68 2.03 5.21
C GLY A 2 21.07 0.63 5.09
N GLN A 3 19.93 0.54 4.43
CA GLN A 3 19.21 -0.70 4.11
C GLN A 3 19.21 -0.94 2.59
N SER A 4 19.06 -2.19 2.18
CA SER A 4 19.04 -2.55 0.76
C SER A 4 17.98 -1.78 -0.01
N ALA A 5 18.39 -1.12 -1.08
CA ALA A 5 17.54 -0.27 -1.91
C ALA A 5 16.44 -1.09 -2.60
N ALA A 6 15.21 -0.60 -2.56
CA ALA A 6 14.06 -1.26 -3.15
C ALA A 6 13.88 -0.87 -4.62
N ARG A 7 13.36 -1.82 -5.39
CA ARG A 7 13.21 -1.75 -6.84
C ARG A 7 11.90 -2.41 -7.23
N ILE A 8 11.44 -2.15 -8.45
CA ILE A 8 10.33 -2.96 -8.99
C ILE A 8 10.69 -4.45 -8.91
N THR A 9 9.69 -5.31 -8.71
CA THR A 9 9.80 -6.76 -8.50
C THR A 9 10.53 -7.24 -7.23
N ASP A 10 11.04 -6.33 -6.38
CA ASP A 10 11.57 -6.76 -5.09
C ASP A 10 10.43 -7.30 -4.18
N PRO A 11 10.66 -8.40 -3.43
CA PRO A 11 9.67 -9.02 -2.56
C PRO A 11 8.97 -8.09 -1.55
N VAL A 12 7.68 -8.34 -1.36
CA VAL A 12 6.85 -7.72 -0.30
C VAL A 12 6.23 -8.79 0.61
N SER A 13 5.73 -8.38 1.78
CA SER A 13 5.17 -9.30 2.79
C SER A 13 3.79 -9.88 2.44
N HIS A 14 3.02 -9.19 1.61
CA HIS A 14 1.71 -9.70 1.16
C HIS A 14 1.89 -10.76 0.06
N PRO A 15 0.99 -11.75 -0.04
CA PRO A 15 1.21 -12.90 -0.90
C PRO A 15 0.85 -12.67 -2.38
N LEU A 16 -0.02 -11.69 -2.68
CA LEU A 16 -0.58 -11.53 -4.02
C LEU A 16 -0.60 -10.06 -4.49
N PRO A 17 0.31 -9.67 -5.41
CA PRO A 17 1.54 -10.38 -5.77
C PRO A 17 2.57 -10.27 -4.64
N SER A 18 3.45 -11.26 -4.52
CA SER A 18 4.50 -11.29 -3.48
C SER A 18 5.70 -10.38 -3.75
N VAL A 19 5.55 -9.41 -4.65
CA VAL A 19 6.60 -8.50 -5.10
C VAL A 19 6.02 -7.13 -5.42
N LEU A 20 6.87 -6.09 -5.44
CA LEU A 20 6.51 -4.77 -5.93
C LEU A 20 6.12 -4.82 -7.42
N THR A 21 4.83 -4.71 -7.70
CA THR A 21 4.24 -4.61 -9.05
C THR A 21 3.57 -3.27 -9.27
N GLY A 22 3.17 -2.98 -10.51
CA GLY A 22 2.60 -1.69 -10.88
C GLY A 22 3.70 -0.84 -11.51
N GLY A 23 3.90 0.38 -11.00
CA GLY A 23 4.98 1.23 -11.49
C GLY A 23 4.72 2.71 -11.33
N PRO A 24 5.45 3.55 -12.08
CA PRO A 24 6.32 3.20 -13.21
C PRO A 24 7.72 2.67 -12.86
N GLY A 25 8.17 2.80 -11.61
CA GLY A 25 9.59 2.74 -11.26
C GLY A 25 10.36 3.96 -11.76
N SER A 26 11.59 4.15 -11.32
CA SER A 26 12.45 5.20 -11.88
C SER A 26 12.79 4.92 -13.35
N GLN A 27 12.61 5.92 -14.22
CA GLN A 27 12.89 5.79 -15.65
C GLN A 27 14.38 5.80 -15.99
N ASN A 28 15.23 6.28 -15.08
CA ASN A 28 16.66 6.48 -15.34
C ASN A 28 17.59 6.09 -14.18
N VAL A 29 17.06 5.86 -12.97
CA VAL A 29 17.85 5.32 -11.86
C VAL A 29 17.57 3.82 -11.75
N VAL A 30 18.53 3.05 -12.22
CA VAL A 30 18.47 1.59 -12.27
C VAL A 30 19.43 1.03 -11.23
N ILE A 31 18.93 0.26 -10.26
CA ILE A 31 19.71 -0.32 -9.17
C ILE A 31 19.83 -1.82 -9.40
N GLY A 32 21.05 -2.33 -9.53
CA GLY A 32 21.27 -3.75 -9.84
C GLY A 32 20.51 -4.22 -11.08
N GLY A 33 20.43 -3.37 -12.12
CA GLY A 33 19.74 -3.67 -13.39
C GLY A 33 18.21 -3.49 -13.39
N ILE A 34 17.60 -3.09 -12.27
CA ILE A 34 16.14 -2.98 -12.12
C ILE A 34 15.75 -1.55 -11.69
N PRO A 35 14.70 -0.93 -12.26
CA PRO A 35 14.22 0.40 -11.87
C PRO A 35 14.03 0.56 -10.36
N ALA A 36 14.63 1.60 -9.78
CA ALA A 36 14.49 1.91 -8.37
C ALA A 36 13.05 2.31 -8.00
N TRP A 37 12.59 1.89 -6.82
CA TRP A 37 11.26 2.20 -6.31
C TRP A 37 11.27 3.50 -5.49
N ARG A 38 10.23 4.32 -5.67
CA ARG A 38 10.10 5.68 -5.15
C ARG A 38 8.82 5.82 -4.34
N GLY A 39 8.95 6.32 -3.12
CA GLY A 39 7.86 6.59 -2.21
C GLY A 39 7.24 7.96 -2.45
N ILE A 40 6.12 8.21 -1.80
CA ILE A 40 5.43 9.51 -1.92
C ILE A 40 6.18 10.61 -1.15
N PRO A 41 6.01 11.88 -1.53
CA PRO A 41 6.48 13.00 -0.72
C PRO A 41 5.86 12.97 0.68
N ILE A 42 6.64 13.36 1.69
CA ILE A 42 6.18 13.41 3.10
C ILE A 42 4.90 14.24 3.28
N ALA A 43 4.69 15.27 2.45
CA ALA A 43 3.50 16.11 2.46
C ALA A 43 2.19 15.35 2.19
N ALA A 44 2.25 14.23 1.46
CA ALA A 44 1.08 13.41 1.13
C ALA A 44 0.78 12.33 2.20
N VAL A 45 1.75 12.01 3.06
CA VAL A 45 1.67 10.89 4.02
C VAL A 45 0.53 11.07 5.02
N GLY A 46 0.41 12.26 5.62
CA GLY A 46 -0.58 12.51 6.67
C GLY A 46 -2.03 12.35 6.19
N ALA A 47 -2.33 12.76 4.96
CA ALA A 47 -3.66 12.62 4.36
C ALA A 47 -4.02 11.14 4.14
N ILE A 48 -3.10 10.35 3.57
CA ILE A 48 -3.31 8.92 3.33
C ILE A 48 -3.47 8.16 4.65
N GLN A 49 -2.62 8.41 5.64
CA GLN A 49 -2.69 7.72 6.93
C GLN A 49 -4.01 8.01 7.66
N SER A 50 -4.46 9.27 7.68
CA SER A 50 -5.72 9.66 8.32
C SER A 50 -6.94 9.03 7.64
N ALA A 51 -6.94 9.03 6.31
CA ALA A 51 -8.00 8.39 5.53
C ALA A 51 -8.00 6.87 5.71
N LYS A 52 -6.81 6.25 5.75
CA LYS A 52 -6.65 4.81 5.98
C LYS A 52 -7.19 4.40 7.34
N GLN A 53 -6.82 5.11 8.41
CA GLN A 53 -7.32 4.84 9.76
C GLN A 53 -8.85 4.92 9.82
N SER A 54 -9.45 5.92 9.16
CA SER A 54 -10.91 6.09 9.12
C SER A 54 -11.59 4.94 8.36
N SER A 55 -11.01 4.53 7.23
CA SER A 55 -11.52 3.44 6.39
C SER A 55 -11.42 2.09 7.09
N ASP A 56 -10.30 1.81 7.74
CA ASP A 56 -10.07 0.57 8.49
C ASP A 56 -11.02 0.45 9.68
N LEU A 57 -11.30 1.55 10.38
CA LEU A 57 -12.28 1.54 11.47
C LEU A 57 -13.69 1.26 10.96
N ALA A 58 -14.10 1.88 9.84
CA ALA A 58 -15.41 1.64 9.24
C ALA A 58 -15.59 0.18 8.81
N ILE A 59 -14.58 -0.40 8.15
CA ILE A 59 -14.58 -1.81 7.73
C ILE A 59 -14.66 -2.73 8.95
N LYS A 60 -13.82 -2.50 9.97
CA LYS A 60 -13.80 -3.32 11.18
C LYS A 60 -15.15 -3.32 11.91
N ASN A 61 -15.81 -2.16 11.97
CA ASN A 61 -17.15 -2.05 12.56
C ASN A 61 -18.20 -2.83 11.75
N ALA A 62 -18.12 -2.77 10.42
CA ALA A 62 -19.05 -3.51 9.56
C ALA A 62 -18.82 -5.03 9.63
N GLU A 63 -17.57 -5.48 9.67
CA GLU A 63 -17.22 -6.90 9.88
C GLU A 63 -17.71 -7.41 11.25
N ALA A 64 -17.57 -6.60 12.30
CA ALA A 64 -18.10 -6.93 13.62
C ALA A 64 -19.63 -7.03 13.63
N ALA A 65 -20.33 -6.17 12.88
CA ALA A 65 -21.78 -6.23 12.73
C ALA A 65 -22.23 -7.50 11.99
N THR A 66 -21.54 -7.88 10.91
CA THR A 66 -21.78 -9.17 10.22
C THR A 66 -21.58 -10.35 11.17
N LEU A 67 -20.49 -10.35 11.92
CA LEU A 67 -20.19 -11.42 12.88
C LEU A 67 -21.28 -11.53 13.97
N ALA A 68 -21.75 -10.39 14.48
CA ALA A 68 -22.82 -10.36 15.48
C ALA A 68 -24.18 -10.83 14.93
N ALA A 69 -24.42 -10.69 13.63
CA ALA A 69 -25.67 -11.10 12.98
C ALA A 69 -25.72 -12.58 12.59
N VAL A 70 -24.62 -13.34 12.73
CA VAL A 70 -24.55 -14.77 12.36
C VAL A 70 -25.66 -15.57 13.05
N GLY A 71 -26.39 -16.38 12.27
CA GLY A 71 -27.50 -17.21 12.75
C GLY A 71 -28.82 -16.45 12.95
N THR A 72 -28.85 -15.14 12.71
CA THR A 72 -30.09 -14.34 12.76
C THR A 72 -30.67 -14.12 11.36
N PRO A 73 -31.97 -13.81 11.22
CA PRO A 73 -32.55 -13.37 9.94
C PRO A 73 -31.89 -12.11 9.36
N GLY A 74 -31.18 -11.32 10.17
CA GLY A 74 -30.48 -10.10 9.75
C GLY A 74 -29.11 -10.34 9.10
N ALA A 75 -28.56 -11.57 9.15
CA ALA A 75 -27.23 -11.87 8.63
C ALA A 75 -26.99 -11.43 7.18
N PRO A 76 -27.92 -11.65 6.23
CA PRO A 76 -27.72 -11.23 4.84
C PRO A 76 -27.64 -9.70 4.69
N GLY A 77 -28.44 -8.95 5.47
CA GLY A 77 -28.43 -7.49 5.44
C GLY A 77 -27.13 -6.91 6.01
N ALA A 78 -26.63 -7.48 7.12
CA ALA A 78 -25.34 -7.08 7.69
C ALA A 78 -24.20 -7.35 6.71
N LYS A 79 -24.20 -8.51 6.03
CA LYS A 79 -23.18 -8.84 5.04
C LYS A 79 -23.20 -7.89 3.84
N ALA A 80 -24.37 -7.55 3.31
CA ALA A 80 -24.50 -6.60 2.22
C ALA A 80 -23.98 -5.19 2.62
N ALA A 81 -24.23 -4.77 3.86
CA ALA A 81 -23.72 -3.50 4.39
C ALA A 81 -22.18 -3.53 4.56
N GLU A 82 -21.61 -4.64 5.02
CA GLU A 82 -20.15 -4.84 5.08
C GLU A 82 -19.52 -4.75 3.69
N GLU A 83 -20.05 -5.47 2.70
CA GLU A 83 -19.50 -5.47 1.34
C GLU A 83 -19.61 -4.08 0.69
N THR A 84 -20.71 -3.36 0.91
CA THR A 84 -20.87 -1.98 0.47
C THR A 84 -19.82 -1.07 1.11
N THR A 85 -19.60 -1.20 2.42
CA THR A 85 -18.58 -0.43 3.16
C THR A 85 -17.18 -0.68 2.60
N LYS A 86 -16.83 -1.94 2.33
CA LYS A 86 -15.54 -2.33 1.74
C LYS A 86 -15.37 -1.78 0.33
N ALA A 87 -16.41 -1.84 -0.51
CA ALA A 87 -16.37 -1.30 -1.87
C ALA A 87 -16.21 0.22 -1.90
N THR A 88 -16.92 0.94 -1.02
CA THR A 88 -16.76 2.39 -0.87
C THR A 88 -15.35 2.75 -0.39
N ALA A 89 -14.84 2.05 0.64
CA ALA A 89 -13.48 2.27 1.13
C ALA A 89 -12.42 2.00 0.04
N ALA A 90 -12.58 0.93 -0.75
CA ALA A 90 -11.65 0.60 -1.83
C ALA A 90 -11.57 1.71 -2.87
N THR A 91 -12.73 2.23 -3.27
CA THR A 91 -12.83 3.28 -4.29
C THR A 91 -12.27 4.60 -3.76
N THR A 92 -12.68 5.02 -2.56
CA THR A 92 -12.24 6.28 -1.96
C THR A 92 -10.74 6.28 -1.69
N MET A 93 -10.22 5.23 -1.05
CA MET A 93 -8.79 5.11 -0.78
C MET A 93 -7.98 4.92 -2.06
N GLY A 94 -8.47 4.15 -3.03
CA GLY A 94 -7.79 3.95 -4.30
C GLY A 94 -7.61 5.26 -5.09
N ASN A 95 -8.65 6.09 -5.11
CA ASN A 95 -8.59 7.43 -5.73
C ASN A 95 -7.64 8.35 -4.97
N LEU A 96 -7.69 8.35 -3.63
CA LEU A 96 -6.78 9.15 -2.80
C LEU A 96 -5.32 8.76 -3.06
N ILE A 97 -5.00 7.46 -3.06
CA ILE A 97 -3.64 6.96 -3.30
C ILE A 97 -3.15 7.36 -4.69
N THR A 98 -3.98 7.14 -5.71
CA THR A 98 -3.61 7.44 -7.11
C THR A 98 -3.34 8.93 -7.31
N THR A 99 -4.16 9.80 -6.73
CA THR A 99 -4.01 11.26 -6.86
C THR A 99 -2.88 11.82 -5.99
N SER A 100 -2.64 11.22 -4.82
CA SER A 100 -1.61 11.65 -3.88
C SER A 100 -0.21 11.10 -4.20
N ALA A 101 -0.10 10.15 -5.15
CA ALA A 101 1.18 9.57 -5.52
C ALA A 101 2.16 10.60 -6.11
N MET A 102 1.65 11.65 -6.78
CA MET A 102 2.47 12.75 -7.33
C MET A 102 3.67 12.27 -8.18
N GLY A 103 3.49 11.18 -8.93
CA GLY A 103 4.54 10.57 -9.76
C GLY A 103 5.40 9.49 -9.07
N ALA A 104 5.16 9.23 -7.78
CA ALA A 104 5.70 8.10 -7.05
C ALA A 104 5.12 6.77 -7.54
N ASP A 105 5.78 5.69 -7.14
CA ASP A 105 5.44 4.36 -7.61
C ASP A 105 4.26 3.79 -6.81
N ILE A 106 3.27 3.28 -7.55
CA ILE A 106 2.06 2.69 -6.97
C ILE A 106 2.15 1.18 -7.11
N HIS A 107 2.14 0.50 -5.95
CA HIS A 107 2.03 -0.93 -5.84
C HIS A 107 0.61 -1.39 -6.19
N THR A 108 0.45 -2.47 -6.96
CA THR A 108 -0.86 -3.09 -7.18
C THR A 108 -0.98 -4.38 -6.39
N CYS A 109 -1.75 -4.36 -5.30
CA CYS A 109 -2.01 -5.53 -4.46
C CYS A 109 -3.36 -6.16 -4.81
N SER A 110 -3.35 -7.45 -5.13
CA SER A 110 -4.55 -8.25 -5.40
C SER A 110 -4.90 -9.20 -4.26
N THR A 111 -4.22 -9.10 -3.11
CA THR A 111 -4.56 -9.84 -1.89
C THR A 111 -6.02 -9.56 -1.51
N PRO A 112 -6.88 -10.58 -1.39
CA PRO A 112 -8.30 -10.38 -1.09
C PRO A 112 -8.55 -9.93 0.35
N LEU A 113 -9.52 -9.03 0.55
CA LEU A 113 -10.19 -8.81 1.83
C LEU A 113 -11.61 -9.40 1.79
N PRO A 114 -11.71 -10.74 1.87
CA PRO A 114 -12.59 -11.57 1.01
C PRO A 114 -12.97 -11.02 -0.37
N ILE A 115 -13.70 -9.90 -0.43
CA ILE A 115 -13.87 -9.02 -1.60
C ILE A 115 -14.11 -7.58 -1.08
N PRO A 116 -13.61 -6.52 -1.75
CA PRO A 116 -12.69 -6.52 -2.90
C PRO A 116 -11.21 -6.70 -2.47
N PRO A 117 -10.25 -6.78 -3.43
CA PRO A 117 -8.81 -6.83 -3.12
C PRO A 117 -8.28 -5.55 -2.46
N HIS A 118 -7.08 -5.65 -1.87
CA HIS A 118 -6.38 -4.53 -1.24
C HIS A 118 -6.21 -3.31 -2.14
N GLY A 119 -5.93 -3.52 -3.43
CA GLY A 119 -5.90 -2.46 -4.43
C GLY A 119 -4.56 -1.70 -4.48
N PRO A 120 -4.57 -0.42 -4.91
CA PRO A 120 -3.35 0.35 -5.06
C PRO A 120 -2.72 0.66 -3.69
N GLY A 121 -1.40 0.74 -3.64
CA GLY A 121 -0.66 1.12 -2.45
C GLY A 121 0.58 1.95 -2.75
N VAL A 122 1.02 2.74 -1.77
CA VAL A 122 2.20 3.61 -1.91
C VAL A 122 3.12 3.48 -0.70
N VAL A 123 4.42 3.65 -0.94
CA VAL A 123 5.40 3.69 0.15
C VAL A 123 5.35 5.06 0.82
N ILE A 124 5.10 5.07 2.14
CA ILE A 124 4.86 6.29 2.92
C ILE A 124 6.05 6.73 3.80
N ASP A 125 7.08 5.90 3.91
CA ASP A 125 8.21 6.08 4.84
C ASP A 125 9.56 5.85 4.16
N GLY A 126 9.65 6.21 2.86
CA GLY A 126 10.91 6.22 2.12
C GLY A 126 11.93 7.22 2.66
N SER A 127 13.13 7.26 2.05
CA SER A 127 14.25 8.06 2.54
C SER A 127 13.96 9.57 2.57
N GLN A 128 14.32 10.23 3.67
CA GLN A 128 14.23 11.69 3.82
C GLN A 128 15.44 12.41 3.22
N THR A 129 16.53 11.70 2.95
CA THR A 129 17.81 12.29 2.52
C THR A 129 18.23 11.87 1.12
N VAL A 130 17.73 10.72 0.63
CA VAL A 130 18.03 10.21 -0.71
C VAL A 130 16.78 10.30 -1.58
N LEU A 131 16.86 11.13 -2.62
CA LEU A 131 15.78 11.29 -3.58
C LEU A 131 16.15 10.68 -4.94
N ILE A 132 15.20 9.97 -5.53
CA ILE A 132 15.28 9.44 -6.88
C ILE A 132 14.17 10.11 -7.70
N ASN A 133 14.56 10.84 -8.75
CA ASN A 133 13.65 11.70 -9.52
C ASN A 133 12.86 12.70 -8.64
N GLY A 134 13.50 13.22 -7.59
CA GLY A 134 12.86 14.15 -6.65
C GLY A 134 11.90 13.52 -5.65
N LEU A 135 11.79 12.18 -5.63
CA LEU A 135 10.91 11.43 -4.74
C LEU A 135 11.71 10.56 -3.76
N PRO A 136 11.24 10.33 -2.53
CA PRO A 136 11.91 9.48 -1.54
C PRO A 136 12.33 8.12 -2.09
N ALA A 137 13.61 7.79 -2.01
CA ALA A 137 14.09 6.48 -2.44
C ALA A 137 13.68 5.40 -1.42
N CYS A 138 13.18 4.27 -1.90
CA CYS A 138 12.71 3.20 -1.03
C CYS A 138 13.79 2.16 -0.74
N PHE A 139 13.62 1.44 0.36
CA PHE A 139 14.52 0.42 0.89
C PHE A 139 13.75 -0.63 1.70
N VAL A 140 14.43 -1.71 2.08
CA VAL A 140 13.86 -2.77 2.91
C VAL A 140 13.23 -2.22 4.19
N GLY A 141 12.10 -2.78 4.62
CA GLY A 141 11.40 -2.38 5.84
C GLY A 141 10.43 -1.21 5.66
N ASN A 142 10.47 -0.50 4.54
CA ASN A 142 9.48 0.52 4.20
C ASN A 142 8.05 -0.06 4.17
N THR A 143 7.11 0.77 4.60
CA THR A 143 5.68 0.53 4.70
C THR A 143 4.98 0.94 3.42
N ILE A 144 4.26 0.00 2.83
CA ILE A 144 3.29 0.26 1.75
C ILE A 144 1.91 0.35 2.41
N VAL A 145 1.27 1.51 2.28
CA VAL A 145 -0.14 1.68 2.65
C VAL A 145 -0.98 1.39 1.42
N GLU A 146 -1.81 0.35 1.50
CA GLU A 146 -2.73 -0.10 0.45
C GLU A 146 -4.16 0.40 0.75
N ALA A 147 -5.00 0.47 -0.29
CA ALA A 147 -6.35 1.01 -0.16
C ALA A 147 -7.18 0.24 0.87
N LEU A 148 -7.08 -1.10 0.88
CA LEU A 148 -7.63 -1.97 1.92
C LEU A 148 -6.55 -2.87 2.52
N GLY A 149 -6.93 -3.59 3.58
CA GLY A 149 -6.05 -4.57 4.20
C GLY A 149 -5.03 -3.97 5.17
N PRO A 150 -4.28 -4.83 5.89
CA PRO A 150 -3.22 -4.39 6.78
C PRO A 150 -2.04 -3.78 5.99
N PRO A 151 -1.15 -3.02 6.64
CA PRO A 151 0.07 -2.52 6.00
C PRO A 151 0.90 -3.65 5.37
N ASN A 152 1.50 -3.38 4.22
CA ASN A 152 2.45 -4.26 3.55
C ASN A 152 3.88 -3.72 3.76
N LYS A 153 4.88 -4.58 3.60
CA LYS A 153 6.30 -4.28 3.83
C LYS A 153 7.15 -4.73 2.66
N ILE A 154 8.12 -3.90 2.28
CA ILE A 154 9.22 -4.32 1.39
C ILE A 154 10.16 -5.21 2.21
N VAL A 155 10.33 -6.46 1.82
CA VAL A 155 11.09 -7.45 2.63
C VAL A 155 12.47 -7.77 2.06
N MET A 156 12.74 -7.36 0.83
CA MET A 156 14.05 -7.54 0.20
C MET A 156 14.36 -6.35 -0.74
N GLY A 157 15.63 -6.18 -1.08
CA GLY A 157 16.10 -5.13 -1.97
C GLY A 157 17.46 -5.51 -2.57
N CYS A 158 18.09 -4.58 -3.28
CA CYS A 158 19.43 -4.77 -3.83
C CYS A 158 20.49 -4.81 -2.70
N PRO A 159 21.21 -5.93 -2.50
CA PRO A 159 22.14 -6.06 -1.38
C PRO A 159 23.40 -5.18 -1.51
N THR A 160 23.72 -4.72 -2.73
CA THR A 160 24.93 -3.94 -3.02
C THR A 160 24.71 -2.43 -3.00
N VAL A 161 23.46 -1.97 -2.86
CA VAL A 161 23.12 -0.54 -2.77
C VAL A 161 22.34 -0.29 -1.50
N LEU A 162 22.91 0.52 -0.61
CA LEU A 162 22.33 0.82 0.70
C LEU A 162 21.81 2.26 0.73
N ILE A 163 20.54 2.44 1.08
CA ILE A 163 19.86 3.72 1.24
C ILE A 163 19.55 3.93 2.72
N GLY A 164 19.84 5.12 3.25
CA GLY A 164 19.48 5.50 4.61
C GLY A 164 18.02 5.99 4.71
N PRO A 165 17.42 5.94 5.90
CA PRO A 165 16.15 6.61 6.16
C PRO A 165 16.23 8.14 5.97
#